data_AF-A0A6S7HVF4-F1
#
_entry.id   AF-A0A6S7HVF4-F1
#
_cell.length_a   1.000
_cell.length_b   1.000
_cell.length_c   1.000
_cell.angle_alpha   90.00
_cell.angle_beta   90.00
_cell.angle_gamma   90.00
#
_symmetry.space_group_name_H-M   'P 1'
#
loop_
_entity.id
_entity.type
_entity.pdbx_description
1 polymer ?
#
loop_
_entity_poly.entity_id
_entity_poly.type
_entity_poly.pdbx_seq_one_letter_code
_entity_poly.pdbx_strand_id
1 'polypeptide(L)'
;MVETSPTLGSIETHEYQKKQLALNSGEFNIKNEIFCELFPEICEEIKIKLKERGEHEVQQTIPNTTSSGHEENEGLVGSTIANLVVIVGFAAFAYTVKCVIRAVGSS
;
A
#
# COMPACT_ATOMS: atom_id res chain seq x y z
N MET A 1 7.67 -15.85 -12.69
CA MET A 1 7.82 -16.76 -13.84
C MET A 1 7.79 -15.91 -15.09
N VAL A 2 8.79 -16.06 -15.96
CA VAL A 2 8.84 -15.31 -17.24
C VAL A 2 7.86 -15.92 -18.25
N GLU A 3 7.68 -17.24 -18.16
CA GLU A 3 6.71 -18.00 -18.93
C GLU A 3 5.30 -17.92 -18.34
N THR A 4 4.29 -17.99 -19.21
CA THR A 4 2.86 -18.00 -18.87
C THR A 4 2.18 -19.33 -19.16
N SER A 5 2.94 -20.35 -19.59
CA SER A 5 2.39 -21.67 -19.85
C SER A 5 1.88 -22.32 -18.55
N PRO A 6 0.64 -22.83 -18.52
CA PRO A 6 0.09 -23.45 -17.33
C PRO A 6 0.81 -24.78 -17.07
N THR A 7 1.31 -24.95 -15.85
CA THR A 7 1.97 -26.18 -15.38
C THR A 7 1.26 -26.68 -14.13
N LEU A 8 1.45 -27.95 -13.78
CA LEU A 8 0.85 -28.49 -12.56
C LEU A 8 1.35 -27.69 -11.35
N GLY A 9 0.43 -27.03 -10.65
CA GLY A 9 0.73 -26.16 -9.51
C GLY A 9 0.97 -24.69 -9.85
N SER A 10 0.90 -24.28 -11.12
CA SER A 10 0.97 -22.85 -11.47
C SER A 10 -0.29 -22.11 -11.00
N ILE A 11 -0.10 -20.92 -10.44
CA ILE A 11 -1.18 -20.02 -10.04
C ILE A 11 -1.06 -18.75 -10.87
N GLU A 12 -2.16 -18.36 -11.52
CA GLU A 12 -2.24 -17.08 -12.21
C GLU A 12 -2.51 -15.96 -11.20
N THR A 13 -1.62 -14.97 -11.17
CA THR A 13 -1.73 -13.80 -10.31
C THR A 13 -1.47 -12.54 -11.11
N HIS A 14 -2.06 -11.43 -10.69
CA HIS A 14 -1.82 -10.14 -11.33
C HIS A 14 -0.34 -9.72 -11.24
N GLU A 15 0.12 -8.99 -12.25
CA GLU A 15 1.50 -8.47 -12.31
C GLU A 15 1.86 -7.63 -11.08
N TYR A 16 0.91 -6.85 -10.57
CA TYR A 16 1.07 -6.11 -9.33
C TYR A 16 1.36 -7.02 -8.13
N GLN A 17 0.62 -8.13 -8.00
CA GLN A 17 0.82 -9.09 -6.91
C GLN A 17 2.19 -9.77 -7.03
N LYS A 18 2.59 -10.17 -8.25
CA LYS A 18 3.93 -10.72 -8.51
C LYS A 18 5.04 -9.75 -8.10
N LYS A 19 4.88 -8.46 -8.40
CA LYS A 19 5.82 -7.42 -7.96
C LYS A 19 5.87 -7.32 -6.44
N GLN A 20 4.73 -7.25 -5.75
CA GLN A 20 4.69 -7.20 -4.28
C GLN A 20 5.36 -8.42 -3.65
N LEU A 21 5.07 -9.62 -4.15
CA LEU A 21 5.71 -10.85 -3.70
C LEU A 21 7.22 -10.82 -3.92
N ALA A 22 7.70 -10.29 -5.05
CA ALA A 22 9.13 -10.11 -5.29
C ALA A 22 9.77 -9.18 -4.25
N LEU A 23 9.11 -8.09 -3.86
CA LEU A 23 9.60 -7.19 -2.81
C LEU A 23 9.70 -7.90 -1.45
N ASN A 24 8.66 -8.64 -1.07
CA ASN A 24 8.58 -9.32 0.22
C ASN A 24 9.44 -10.60 0.30
N SER A 25 9.82 -11.16 -0.86
CA SER A 25 10.58 -12.41 -0.93
C SER A 25 11.97 -12.30 -0.27
N GLY A 26 12.59 -11.12 -0.30
CA GLY A 26 13.91 -10.90 0.30
C GLY A 26 13.90 -11.16 1.82
N GLU A 27 12.99 -10.52 2.54
CA GLU A 27 12.83 -10.73 3.99
C GLU A 27 12.40 -12.15 4.34
N PHE A 28 11.53 -12.74 3.51
CA PHE A 28 11.06 -14.10 3.72
C PHE A 28 12.21 -15.11 3.62
N ASN A 29 13.08 -14.95 2.62
CA ASN A 29 14.19 -15.85 2.37
C ASN A 29 15.28 -15.77 3.45
N ILE A 30 15.62 -14.57 3.93
CA ILE A 30 16.64 -14.41 4.99
C ILE A 30 16.19 -14.91 6.37
N LYS A 31 14.87 -15.04 6.58
CA LYS A 31 14.31 -15.64 7.82
C LYS A 31 14.42 -17.16 7.80
N ASN A 32 14.72 -17.77 6.66
CA ASN A 32 14.88 -19.21 6.52
C ASN A 32 16.36 -19.61 6.71
N GLU A 33 16.64 -20.36 7.77
CA GLU A 33 18.00 -20.79 8.12
C GLU A 33 18.63 -21.71 7.06
N ILE A 34 17.82 -22.61 6.47
CA ILE A 34 18.28 -23.52 5.40
C ILE A 34 18.68 -22.70 4.16
N PHE A 35 17.90 -21.68 3.82
CA PHE A 35 18.24 -20.79 2.70
C PHE A 35 19.54 -20.03 2.97
N CYS A 36 19.75 -19.57 4.21
CA CYS A 36 20.98 -18.89 4.61
C CYS A 36 22.21 -19.80 4.59
N GLU A 37 22.04 -21.07 4.96
CA GLU A 37 23.11 -22.06 4.94
C GLU A 37 23.50 -22.44 3.49
N LEU A 38 22.51 -22.65 2.62
CA LEU A 38 22.73 -23.08 1.24
C LEU A 38 23.20 -21.94 0.32
N PHE A 39 22.76 -20.71 0.59
CA PHE A 39 23.02 -19.55 -0.29
C PHE A 39 23.53 -18.34 0.51
N PRO A 40 24.72 -18.43 1.13
CA PRO A 40 25.24 -17.36 1.99
C PRO A 40 25.50 -16.04 1.22
N GLU A 41 26.03 -16.13 -0.01
CA GLU A 41 26.31 -14.96 -0.86
C GLU A 41 25.03 -14.17 -1.21
N ILE A 42 23.97 -14.89 -1.56
CA ILE A 42 22.67 -14.29 -1.90
C ILE A 42 22.04 -13.64 -0.67
N CYS A 43 22.22 -14.23 0.52
CA CYS A 43 21.74 -13.63 1.76
C CYS A 43 22.44 -12.32 2.08
N GLU A 44 23.74 -12.21 1.81
CA GLU A 44 24.48 -10.97 1.96
C GLU A 44 24.00 -9.90 0.97
N GLU A 45 23.82 -10.27 -0.30
CA GLU A 45 23.27 -9.37 -1.33
C GLU A 45 21.87 -8.85 -0.96
N ILE A 46 20.98 -9.73 -0.49
CA ILE A 46 19.64 -9.35 -0.05
C ILE A 46 19.70 -8.38 1.14
N LYS A 47 20.58 -8.63 2.12
CA LYS A 47 20.75 -7.74 3.28
C LYS A 47 21.23 -6.35 2.87
N ILE A 48 22.16 -6.26 1.93
CA ILE A 48 22.63 -4.99 1.38
C ILE A 48 21.47 -4.25 0.69
N LYS A 49 20.73 -4.91 -0.19
CA LYS A 49 19.58 -4.33 -0.89
C LYS A 49 18.45 -3.88 0.04
N LEU A 50 18.20 -4.62 1.13
CA LEU A 50 17.22 -4.23 2.15
C LEU A 50 17.67 -2.99 2.92
N LYS A 51 18.98 -2.89 3.22
CA LYS A 51 19.54 -1.72 3.87
C LYS A 51 19.43 -0.47 2.99
N GLU A 52 19.77 -0.57 1.71
CA GLU A 52 19.62 0.52 0.74
C GLU A 52 18.16 0.99 0.61
N ARG A 53 17.19 0.07 0.68
CA ARG A 53 15.76 0.40 0.71
C ARG A 53 15.32 1.10 1.98
N GLY A 54 15.73 0.58 3.14
CA GLY A 54 15.38 1.17 4.44
C GLY A 54 15.94 2.58 4.62
N GLU A 55 17.11 2.86 4.02
CA GLU A 55 17.69 4.21 3.99
C GLU A 55 16.90 5.16 3.05
N HIS A 56 16.28 4.64 1.99
CA HIS A 56 15.43 5.41 1.08
C HIS A 56 13.99 5.64 1.57
N GLU A 57 13.44 4.78 2.44
CA GLU A 57 12.08 4.94 2.99
C GLU A 57 11.97 6.08 4.01
N VAL A 58 13.07 6.51 4.64
CA VAL A 58 13.07 7.64 5.58
C VAL A 58 12.84 8.99 4.88
N GLN A 59 12.99 9.09 3.55
CA GLN A 59 12.92 10.37 2.83
C GLN A 59 11.68 10.54 1.93
N GLN A 60 10.74 9.58 1.87
CA GLN A 60 9.53 9.70 1.05
C GLN A 60 8.23 9.53 1.85
N THR A 61 7.96 10.49 2.74
CA THR A 61 6.58 10.85 3.08
C THR A 61 6.06 11.83 2.04
N ILE A 62 5.58 11.35 0.89
CA ILE A 62 4.78 12.16 -0.06
C ILE A 62 3.62 11.29 -0.57
N PRO A 63 2.35 11.74 -0.45
CA PRO A 63 1.19 10.96 -0.84
C PRO A 63 0.97 11.08 -2.36
N ASN A 64 1.15 9.99 -3.10
CA ASN A 64 0.73 9.93 -4.50
C ASN A 64 -0.78 9.75 -4.59
N THR A 65 -1.50 10.87 -4.63
CA THR A 65 -2.80 10.95 -5.30
C THR A 65 -2.55 10.92 -6.81
N THR A 66 -3.11 9.94 -7.52
CA THR A 66 -3.97 10.15 -8.73
C THR A 66 -4.43 8.80 -9.32
N SER A 67 -5.72 8.56 -9.10
CA SER A 67 -6.74 7.89 -9.94
C SER A 67 -6.68 6.42 -10.39
N SER A 68 -7.85 5.80 -10.17
CA SER A 68 -8.62 4.88 -11.03
C SER A 68 -8.29 3.38 -11.02
N GLY A 69 -9.12 2.64 -10.30
CA GLY A 69 -9.24 1.17 -10.30
C GLY A 69 -10.01 0.71 -9.08
N HIS A 70 -11.34 0.80 -9.13
CA HIS A 70 -12.26 0.43 -8.05
C HIS A 70 -12.47 -1.08 -8.06
N GLU A 71 -11.58 -1.86 -7.46
CA GLU A 71 -11.85 -3.28 -7.13
C GLU A 71 -11.23 -3.63 -5.77
N GLU A 72 -12.13 -3.71 -4.78
CA GLU A 72 -12.14 -4.71 -3.70
C GLU A 72 -10.84 -4.89 -2.90
N ASN A 73 -10.63 -4.04 -1.88
CA ASN A 73 -9.73 -4.33 -0.76
C ASN A 73 -10.31 -3.73 0.54
N GLU A 74 -11.21 -4.48 1.16
CA GLU A 74 -11.98 -4.12 2.38
C GLU A 74 -11.16 -3.93 3.67
N GLY A 75 -9.83 -4.05 3.66
CA GLY A 75 -9.02 -3.93 4.89
C GLY A 75 -8.34 -2.57 5.10
N LEU A 76 -7.80 -1.96 4.04
CA LEU A 76 -6.88 -0.82 4.15
C LEU A 76 -7.48 0.49 3.62
N VAL A 77 -8.38 0.40 2.64
CA VAL A 77 -9.03 1.54 1.99
C VAL A 77 -10.13 2.15 2.87
N GLY A 78 -10.71 1.36 3.78
CA GLY A 78 -11.76 1.84 4.68
C GLY A 78 -11.30 2.89 5.70
N SER A 79 -10.06 2.77 6.21
CA SER A 79 -9.59 3.62 7.31
C SER A 79 -9.33 5.07 6.88
N THR A 80 -8.66 5.29 5.75
CA THR A 80 -8.38 6.65 5.26
C THR A 80 -9.60 7.30 4.62
N ILE A 81 -10.45 6.53 3.91
CA ILE A 81 -11.69 7.05 3.33
C ILE A 81 -12.70 7.41 4.43
N ALA A 82 -12.82 6.61 5.49
CA ALA A 82 -13.72 6.93 6.61
C ALA A 82 -13.33 8.27 7.26
N ASN A 83 -12.03 8.50 7.49
CA ASN A 83 -11.55 9.77 8.03
C ASN A 83 -11.86 10.96 7.09
N LEU A 84 -11.70 10.79 5.77
CA LEU A 84 -12.07 11.82 4.78
C LEU A 84 -13.57 12.12 4.79
N VAL A 85 -14.43 11.11 4.83
CA VAL A 85 -15.89 11.26 4.87
C VAL A 85 -16.33 12.02 6.11
N VAL A 86 -15.73 11.72 7.26
CA VAL A 86 -16.01 12.43 8.52
C VAL A 86 -15.66 13.91 8.40
N ILE A 87 -14.47 14.24 7.89
CA ILE A 87 -14.02 15.63 7.72
C ILE A 87 -14.97 16.40 6.78
N VAL A 88 -15.33 15.81 5.63
CA VAL A 88 -16.24 16.44 4.66
C VAL A 88 -17.64 16.62 5.25
N GLY A 89 -18.16 15.62 5.97
CA GLY A 89 -19.46 15.70 6.64
C GLY A 89 -19.52 16.81 7.69
N PHE A 90 -18.48 16.95 8.51
CA PHE A 90 -18.37 18.04 9.48
C PHE A 90 -18.30 19.41 8.80
N ALA A 91 -17.53 19.54 7.72
CA ALA A 91 -17.42 20.78 6.97
C ALA A 91 -18.77 21.20 6.35
N ALA A 92 -19.49 20.26 5.75
CA ALA A 92 -20.82 20.49 5.18
C ALA A 92 -21.81 20.94 6.27
N PHE A 93 -21.85 20.25 7.40
CA PHE A 93 -22.71 20.61 8.52
C PHE A 93 -22.42 22.02 9.06
N ALA A 94 -21.14 22.36 9.23
CA ALA A 94 -20.73 23.71 9.65
C ALA A 94 -21.19 24.79 8.64
N TYR A 95 -21.12 24.49 7.34
CA TYR A 95 -21.59 25.40 6.29
C TYR A 95 -23.11 25.56 6.31
N THR A 96 -23.86 24.47 6.48
CA THR A 96 -25.31 24.50 6.62
C THR A 96 -25.73 25.35 7.82
N VAL A 97 -25.11 25.14 8.99
CA VAL A 97 -25.37 25.95 10.19
C VAL A 97 -25.05 27.42 9.93
N LYS A 98 -23.93 27.71 9.27
CA LYS A 98 -23.56 29.09 8.91
C LYS A 98 -24.55 29.74 7.94
N CYS A 99 -25.05 29.00 6.96
CA CYS A 99 -26.11 29.45 6.05
C CYS A 99 -27.40 29.76 6.80
N VAL A 100 -27.81 28.90 7.74
CA VAL A 100 -29.03 29.10 8.55
C VAL A 100 -28.89 30.32 9.45
N ILE A 101 -27.79 30.46 10.20
CA ILE A 101 -27.58 31.62 11.08
C ILE A 101 -27.57 32.93 10.27
N ARG A 102 -26.93 32.93 9.09
CA ARG A 102 -26.90 34.10 8.22
C ARG A 102 -28.27 34.45 7.64
N ALA A 103 -29.10 33.45 7.32
CA ALA A 103 -30.45 33.66 6.83
C ALA A 103 -31.41 34.16 7.93
N VAL A 104 -31.26 33.67 9.16
CA VAL A 104 -32.06 34.10 10.32
C VAL A 104 -31.62 35.46 10.85
N GLY A 105 -30.33 35.79 10.78
CA GLY A 105 -29.79 37.10 11.18
C GLY A 105 -29.97 38.22 10.15
N SER A 106 -30.50 37.94 8.96
CA SER A 106 -30.79 38.93 7.92
C SER A 106 -32.28 39.30 7.81
N SER A 107 -33.08 39.00 8.84
CA SER A 107 -34.50 39.41 8.95
C SER A 107 -34.73 40.36 10.11
#